data_AF-A0A5N5D101-F1
#
_entry.id   AF-A0A5N5D101-F1
#
_cell.length_a   1.000
_cell.length_b   1.000
_cell.length_c   1.000
_cell.angle_alpha   90.00
_cell.angle_beta   90.00
_cell.angle_gamma   90.00
#
_symmetry.space_group_name_H-M   'P 1'
#
loop_
_entity.id
_entity.type
_entity.pdbx_description
1 polymer ?
#
loop_
_entity_poly.entity_id
_entity_poly.type
_entity_poly.pdbx_seq_one_letter_code
_entity_poly.pdbx_strand_id
1 'polypeptide(L)'
;MKGSKATGAKLRPNLIGEIISVVRLRQALALLLDYYPHLTGRLQINETDGTPEISSLGTGALLLEAKCPAPLDEFCSQPDVTGSSASRILVTNLPGRGNALLAPFDPSLEGVCRDPIFTIQHTRFACGGVTLGVRLHHIVCDSDGFFQFVHDLAEIYRHLRAPEFRNNEDTGSGTPLLAHPPCIRSYMAELRDMTPEERQAALAYQPSWLYVEPNNEHQADAPITAPPRAQHPITGRVLRFSGHELAELKAAATDPSGLSWISTFDALTAHLFQQIHLARLQLSTSQNVSPSDAESSPPSRAFLTSVNLRGPTRLNLPPRYFPNAVVCPHGIIDAAVLAAQAPLWEVTKAIRDITHSRDNNVEDIRHTLRWIAAQPDKRRVKAAGFVYGTGSFVVSQWCKFGMYAGAAFEVPPALVAPPFTPISTMDGLAFFLATEEQVGMEHGGGEGTPPAIDVNLTLSEPVWKVLDQDKVFRQFGDF
;
A
#
# COMPACT_ATOMS: atom_id res chain seq x y z
N MET A 1 46.25 -36.90 25.52
CA MET A 1 44.83 -36.70 25.14
C MET A 1 44.34 -35.40 25.76
N LYS A 2 44.64 -34.27 25.13
CA LYS A 2 43.67 -33.31 24.55
C LYS A 2 42.41 -33.06 25.40
N GLY A 3 42.53 -32.13 26.35
CA GLY A 3 41.39 -31.42 26.94
C GLY A 3 40.95 -30.30 26.00
N SER A 4 39.73 -30.41 25.48
CA SER A 4 39.11 -29.40 24.61
C SER A 4 38.58 -28.25 25.47
N LYS A 5 39.18 -27.05 25.31
CA LYS A 5 38.66 -25.80 25.85
C LYS A 5 37.45 -25.40 25.01
N ALA A 6 36.26 -25.48 25.58
CA ALA A 6 35.08 -24.79 25.06
C ALA A 6 35.31 -23.27 25.18
N THR A 7 35.61 -22.62 24.06
CA THR A 7 35.56 -21.16 23.94
C THR A 7 34.10 -20.74 23.93
N GLY A 8 33.56 -20.51 25.12
CA GLY A 8 32.33 -19.74 25.28
C GLY A 8 32.57 -18.34 24.71
N ALA A 9 31.98 -18.07 23.55
CA ALA A 9 31.86 -16.72 23.02
C ALA A 9 31.06 -15.91 24.04
N LYS A 10 31.76 -15.13 24.87
CA LYS A 10 31.16 -14.10 25.71
C LYS A 10 30.32 -13.21 24.80
N LEU A 11 29.00 -13.23 24.97
CA LEU A 11 28.16 -12.10 24.58
C LEU A 11 28.83 -10.85 25.16
N ARG A 12 29.28 -9.94 24.30
CA ARG A 12 29.76 -8.64 24.74
C ARG A 12 28.57 -7.87 25.30
N PRO A 13 28.57 -7.49 26.58
CA PRO A 13 27.61 -6.53 27.11
C PRO A 13 28.03 -5.12 26.65
N ASN A 14 27.03 -4.26 26.39
CA ASN A 14 27.12 -2.86 25.93
C ASN A 14 27.33 -2.62 24.43
N LEU A 15 26.24 -2.68 23.67
CA LEU A 15 25.98 -1.67 22.63
C LEU A 15 24.69 -0.94 23.01
N ILE A 16 24.82 0.08 23.88
CA ILE A 16 23.75 1.08 24.13
C ILE A 16 23.71 2.06 22.93
N GLY A 17 23.81 1.54 21.71
CA GLY A 17 23.76 2.27 20.45
C GLY A 17 22.40 2.05 19.78
N GLU A 18 21.96 3.00 18.95
CA GLU A 18 20.84 2.75 18.05
C GLU A 18 21.25 1.80 16.92
N ILE A 19 20.33 0.91 16.53
CA ILE A 19 20.61 -0.06 15.48
C ILE A 19 20.75 0.58 14.10
N ILE A 20 20.07 1.70 13.84
CA ILE A 20 20.24 2.47 12.60
C ILE A 20 20.74 3.84 12.98
N SER A 21 21.98 4.17 12.59
CA SER A 21 22.58 5.47 12.90
C SER A 21 21.90 6.58 12.11
N VAL A 22 21.35 7.58 12.80
CA VAL A 22 20.71 8.73 12.15
C VAL A 22 21.69 9.55 11.31
N VAL A 23 22.95 9.64 11.74
CA VAL A 23 24.02 10.32 11.01
C VAL A 23 24.31 9.62 9.68
N ARG A 24 24.44 8.28 9.70
CA ARG A 24 24.64 7.50 8.48
C ARG A 24 23.39 7.52 7.59
N LEU A 25 22.20 7.48 8.18
CA LEU A 25 20.94 7.60 7.45
C LEU A 25 20.87 8.93 6.69
N ARG A 26 21.21 10.06 7.34
CA ARG A 26 21.27 11.37 6.69
C ARG A 26 22.25 11.41 5.52
N GLN A 27 23.42 10.77 5.65
CA GLN A 27 24.39 10.66 4.56
C GLN A 27 23.86 9.80 3.41
N ALA A 28 23.24 8.66 3.72
CA ALA A 28 22.64 7.78 2.72
C ALA A 28 21.53 8.48 1.94
N LEU A 29 20.66 9.22 2.63
CA LEU A 29 19.59 10.02 2.02
C LEU A 29 20.15 11.10 1.10
N ALA A 30 21.21 11.80 1.50
CA ALA A 30 21.84 12.83 0.68
C ALA A 30 22.35 12.25 -0.65
N LEU A 31 23.01 11.09 -0.61
CA LEU A 31 23.47 10.39 -1.82
C LEU A 31 22.31 9.82 -2.65
N LEU A 32 21.30 9.26 -1.99
CA LEU A 32 20.15 8.68 -2.67
C LEU A 32 19.37 9.72 -3.48
N LEU A 33 19.20 10.92 -2.93
CA LEU A 33 18.41 11.97 -3.57
C LEU A 33 19.03 12.49 -4.86
N ASP A 34 20.32 12.24 -5.14
CA ASP A 34 20.92 12.49 -6.46
C ASP A 34 20.33 11.59 -7.55
N TYR A 35 19.90 10.37 -7.18
CA TYR A 35 19.18 9.46 -8.07
C TYR A 35 17.68 9.77 -8.17
N TYR A 36 17.14 10.47 -7.17
CA TYR A 36 15.72 10.85 -7.06
C TYR A 36 15.54 12.37 -6.87
N PRO A 37 16.08 13.22 -7.76
CA PRO A 37 16.16 14.66 -7.51
C PRO A 37 14.79 15.32 -7.38
N HIS A 38 13.78 14.78 -8.06
CA HIS A 38 12.39 15.27 -7.99
C HIS A 38 11.77 15.14 -6.59
N LEU A 39 12.26 14.22 -5.73
CA LEU A 39 11.80 14.10 -4.34
C LEU A 39 12.29 15.25 -3.44
N THR A 40 13.22 16.08 -3.91
CA THR A 40 13.70 17.27 -3.19
C THR A 40 12.87 18.53 -3.44
N GLY A 41 11.88 18.44 -4.34
CA GLY A 41 11.03 19.56 -4.74
C GLY A 41 9.81 19.79 -3.84
N ARG A 42 8.88 20.58 -4.36
CA ARG A 42 7.54 20.82 -3.80
C ARG A 42 6.48 20.57 -4.87
N LEU A 43 5.32 20.10 -4.43
CA LEU A 43 4.18 19.97 -5.32
C LEU A 43 3.59 21.35 -5.59
N GLN A 44 3.16 21.57 -6.81
CA GLN A 44 2.31 22.69 -7.18
C GLN A 44 1.22 22.19 -8.13
N ILE A 45 0.08 22.85 -8.13
CA ILE A 45 -0.99 22.56 -9.09
C ILE A 45 -1.02 23.69 -10.09
N ASN A 46 -0.90 23.35 -11.38
CA ASN A 46 -1.03 24.30 -12.45
C ASN A 46 -2.42 24.94 -12.41
N GLU A 47 -2.48 26.26 -12.26
CA GLU A 47 -3.75 26.98 -12.11
C GLU A 47 -4.59 26.96 -13.40
N THR A 48 -3.95 26.80 -14.55
CA THR A 48 -4.62 26.82 -15.86
C THR A 48 -5.35 25.52 -16.12
N ASP A 49 -4.69 24.38 -15.94
CA ASP A 49 -5.22 23.08 -16.36
C ASP A 49 -5.30 22.01 -15.25
N GLY A 50 -4.91 22.38 -14.03
CA GLY A 50 -4.94 21.49 -12.88
C GLY A 50 -3.85 20.41 -12.87
N THR A 51 -2.86 20.47 -13.78
CA THR A 51 -1.75 19.53 -13.81
C THR A 51 -0.92 19.61 -12.53
N PRO A 52 -0.69 18.51 -11.81
CA PRO A 52 0.26 18.47 -10.72
C PRO A 52 1.69 18.52 -11.27
N GLU A 53 2.49 19.42 -10.72
CA GLU A 53 3.87 19.67 -11.13
C GLU A 53 4.80 19.63 -9.91
N ILE A 54 6.08 19.39 -10.15
CA ILE A 54 7.12 19.49 -9.13
C ILE A 54 7.96 20.71 -9.43
N SER A 55 7.97 21.67 -8.51
CA SER A 55 8.81 22.86 -8.56
C SER A 55 9.83 22.87 -7.43
N SER A 56 10.64 23.93 -7.36
CA SER A 56 11.57 24.17 -6.25
C SER A 56 12.50 22.98 -5.96
N LEU A 57 13.02 22.34 -7.02
CA LEU A 57 14.01 21.27 -6.90
C LEU A 57 15.22 21.75 -6.09
N GLY A 58 15.80 20.85 -5.30
CA GLY A 58 16.94 21.15 -4.43
C GLY A 58 16.58 21.79 -3.09
N THR A 59 15.28 22.03 -2.80
CA THR A 59 14.85 22.54 -1.47
C THR A 59 15.05 21.49 -0.37
N GLY A 60 15.11 20.22 -0.74
CA GLY A 60 15.45 19.10 0.13
C GLY A 60 14.24 18.37 0.70
N ALA A 61 14.53 17.21 1.27
CA ALA A 61 13.60 16.36 2.00
C ALA A 61 13.65 16.65 3.51
N LEU A 62 12.68 16.15 4.28
CA LEU A 62 12.66 16.30 5.74
C LEU A 62 13.07 15.00 6.44
N LEU A 63 14.15 15.06 7.22
CA LEU A 63 14.51 14.03 8.20
C LEU A 63 14.16 14.55 9.60
N LEU A 64 13.29 13.84 10.31
CA LEU A 64 12.95 14.10 11.71
C LEU A 64 13.59 13.07 12.62
N GLU A 65 14.09 13.53 13.77
CA GLU A 65 14.61 12.66 14.82
C GLU A 65 13.65 12.67 16.01
N ALA A 66 13.29 11.48 16.47
CA ALA A 66 12.37 11.28 17.59
C ALA A 66 12.90 10.19 18.52
N LYS A 67 12.38 10.19 19.76
CA LYS A 67 12.70 9.18 20.77
C LYS A 67 11.42 8.65 21.39
N CYS A 68 11.34 7.33 21.56
CA CYS A 68 10.31 6.66 22.33
C CYS A 68 10.93 6.12 23.63
N PRO A 69 10.41 6.51 24.81
CA PRO A 69 10.95 6.04 26.09
C PRO A 69 10.62 4.57 26.39
N ALA A 70 9.70 3.96 25.64
CA ALA A 70 9.37 2.55 25.74
C ALA A 70 10.35 1.69 24.91
N PRO A 71 10.68 0.46 25.34
CA PRO A 71 11.32 -0.54 24.49
C PRO A 71 10.33 -1.08 23.44
N LEU A 72 10.83 -1.59 22.30
CA LEU A 72 9.97 -2.16 21.26
C LEU A 72 9.14 -3.36 21.73
N ASP A 73 9.67 -4.17 22.65
CA ASP A 73 9.01 -5.38 23.16
C ASP A 73 7.68 -5.07 23.88
N GLU A 74 7.49 -3.84 24.38
CA GLU A 74 6.24 -3.39 24.99
C GLU A 74 5.07 -3.36 23.98
N PHE A 75 5.38 -3.28 22.68
CA PHE A 75 4.39 -3.22 21.60
C PHE A 75 4.14 -4.58 20.94
N CYS A 76 4.79 -5.63 21.40
CA CYS A 76 4.53 -6.98 20.89
C CYS A 76 3.13 -7.47 21.31
N SER A 77 2.52 -8.30 20.48
CA SER A 77 1.27 -8.99 20.76
C SER A 77 1.45 -9.90 21.97
N GLN A 78 0.46 -9.92 22.85
CA GLN A 78 0.38 -10.95 23.88
C GLN A 78 0.19 -12.32 23.18
N PRO A 79 0.75 -13.40 23.71
CA PRO A 79 0.43 -14.74 23.24
C PRO A 79 -1.08 -14.99 23.40
N ASP A 80 -1.69 -15.64 22.43
CA ASP A 80 -3.05 -16.18 22.54
C ASP A 80 -3.16 -17.10 23.79
N VAL A 81 -4.36 -17.19 24.37
CA VAL A 81 -4.80 -18.20 25.37
C VAL A 81 -4.39 -19.63 24.98
N THR A 82 -4.28 -19.95 23.69
CA THR A 82 -3.80 -21.25 23.19
C THR A 82 -2.27 -21.44 23.24
N GLY A 83 -1.49 -20.37 23.48
CA GLY A 83 -0.03 -20.39 23.53
C GLY A 83 0.66 -20.64 22.18
N SER A 84 -0.09 -20.61 21.07
CA SER A 84 0.39 -21.07 19.74
C SER A 84 1.19 -20.03 18.96
N SER A 85 1.00 -18.73 19.19
CA SER A 85 1.60 -17.68 18.37
C SER A 85 2.79 -17.00 19.06
N ALA A 86 3.94 -16.96 18.39
CA ALA A 86 5.09 -16.19 18.83
C ALA A 86 4.72 -14.71 18.99
N SER A 87 5.22 -14.06 20.04
CA SER A 87 4.97 -12.63 20.25
C SER A 87 5.53 -11.81 19.08
N ARG A 88 4.68 -11.01 18.43
CA ARG A 88 5.03 -10.24 17.22
C ARG A 88 4.66 -8.77 17.37
N ILE A 89 5.42 -7.86 16.77
CA ILE A 89 5.07 -6.44 16.77
C ILE A 89 3.90 -6.22 15.81
N LEU A 90 2.83 -5.59 16.28
CA LEU A 90 1.69 -5.19 15.45
C LEU A 90 1.66 -3.68 15.26
N VAL A 91 1.38 -3.23 14.04
CA VAL A 91 1.24 -1.78 13.75
C VAL A 91 0.13 -1.13 14.59
N THR A 92 -0.89 -1.89 14.98
CA THR A 92 -1.98 -1.43 15.86
C THR A 92 -1.54 -1.15 17.30
N ASN A 93 -0.48 -1.81 17.75
CA ASN A 93 0.05 -1.64 19.10
C ASN A 93 1.05 -0.48 19.16
N LEU A 94 1.69 -0.14 18.04
CA LEU A 94 2.63 0.98 17.96
C LEU A 94 1.97 2.32 18.29
N PRO A 95 2.73 3.32 18.77
CA PRO A 95 2.22 4.66 19.08
C PRO A 95 1.39 5.26 17.95
N GLY A 96 0.16 5.70 18.27
CA GLY A 96 -0.77 6.23 17.30
C GLY A 96 -1.12 5.26 16.17
N ARG A 97 -1.05 3.94 16.41
CA ARG A 97 -1.23 2.88 15.40
C ARG A 97 -0.27 3.03 14.21
N GLY A 98 0.96 3.43 14.55
CA GLY A 98 2.04 3.75 13.61
C GLY A 98 2.04 5.20 13.11
N ASN A 99 0.93 5.95 13.22
CA ASN A 99 0.88 7.32 12.71
C ASN A 99 1.81 8.28 13.48
N ALA A 100 2.02 8.06 14.78
CA ALA A 100 2.93 8.89 15.58
C ALA A 100 4.42 8.64 15.25
N LEU A 101 4.71 7.58 14.49
CA LEU A 101 6.05 7.24 14.03
C LEU A 101 6.36 7.80 12.63
N LEU A 102 5.40 8.50 12.01
CA LEU A 102 5.59 9.26 10.77
C LEU A 102 5.81 10.74 11.07
N ALA A 103 6.49 11.42 10.14
CA ALA A 103 6.48 12.87 10.14
C ALA A 103 5.04 13.42 10.09
N PRO A 104 4.77 14.56 10.77
CA PRO A 104 3.49 15.25 10.69
C PRO A 104 3.09 15.54 9.24
N PHE A 105 1.79 15.55 8.99
CA PHE A 105 1.27 15.75 7.64
C PHE A 105 -0.03 16.53 7.68
N ASP A 106 -0.08 17.55 6.84
CA ASP A 106 -1.25 18.37 6.60
C ASP A 106 -1.89 17.91 5.27
N PRO A 107 -3.08 17.30 5.30
CA PRO A 107 -3.74 16.79 4.10
C PRO A 107 -4.39 17.90 3.25
N SER A 108 -4.38 19.17 3.69
CA SER A 108 -4.89 20.28 2.90
C SER A 108 -4.05 20.49 1.64
N LEU A 109 -4.66 21.05 0.58
CA LEU A 109 -3.91 21.36 -0.63
C LEU A 109 -2.73 22.31 -0.35
N GLU A 110 -2.92 23.28 0.54
CA GLU A 110 -1.86 24.19 0.98
C GLU A 110 -0.72 23.42 1.67
N GLY A 111 -1.04 22.53 2.61
CA GLY A 111 -0.06 21.67 3.28
C GLY A 111 0.70 20.78 2.31
N VAL A 112 -0.01 20.10 1.41
CA VAL A 112 0.55 19.22 0.37
C VAL A 112 1.52 19.96 -0.57
N CYS A 113 1.22 21.22 -0.92
CA CYS A 113 2.10 22.01 -1.78
C CYS A 113 3.26 22.66 -1.01
N ARG A 114 3.06 23.01 0.26
CA ARG A 114 4.09 23.62 1.14
C ARG A 114 5.13 22.60 1.59
N ASP A 115 4.70 21.42 1.98
CA ASP A 115 5.53 20.43 2.67
C ASP A 115 6.38 19.59 1.69
N PRO A 116 7.50 18.99 2.13
CA PRO A 116 8.34 18.20 1.25
C PRO A 116 7.64 16.96 0.69
N ILE A 117 7.93 16.65 -0.58
CA ILE A 117 7.42 15.45 -1.28
C ILE A 117 7.80 14.16 -0.56
N PHE A 118 8.98 14.15 0.06
CA PHE A 118 9.52 13.01 0.78
C PHE A 118 9.96 13.42 2.18
N THR A 119 9.51 12.66 3.17
CA THR A 119 9.90 12.82 4.57
C THR A 119 10.20 11.46 5.19
N ILE A 120 11.10 11.45 6.17
CA ILE A 120 11.45 10.28 6.95
C ILE A 120 11.60 10.66 8.41
N GLN A 121 10.90 9.96 9.29
CA GLN A 121 11.08 10.09 10.73
C GLN A 121 11.88 8.90 11.27
N HIS A 122 13.06 9.18 11.81
CA HIS A 122 13.84 8.23 12.59
C HIS A 122 13.38 8.31 14.05
N THR A 123 12.84 7.22 14.58
CA THR A 123 12.45 7.15 16.00
C THR A 123 13.25 6.07 16.72
N ARG A 124 14.05 6.47 17.70
CA ARG A 124 14.82 5.55 18.55
C ARG A 124 14.03 5.15 19.80
N PHE A 125 13.92 3.86 20.06
CA PHE A 125 13.30 3.27 21.25
C PHE A 125 14.32 3.08 22.37
N ALA A 126 13.85 2.94 23.62
CA ALA A 126 14.73 2.81 24.78
C ALA A 126 15.64 1.56 24.73
N CYS A 127 15.21 0.51 24.05
CA CYS A 127 16.01 -0.70 23.82
C CYS A 127 17.08 -0.55 22.72
N GLY A 128 17.17 0.60 22.05
CA GLY A 128 18.06 0.82 20.90
C GLY A 128 17.46 0.43 19.54
N GLY A 129 16.27 -0.18 19.54
CA GLY A 129 15.47 -0.39 18.33
C GLY A 129 15.12 0.93 17.64
N VAL A 130 14.91 0.87 16.33
CA VAL A 130 14.60 2.06 15.51
C VAL A 130 13.42 1.75 14.60
N THR A 131 12.51 2.72 14.45
CA THR A 131 11.54 2.74 13.35
C THR A 131 11.91 3.84 12.37
N LEU A 132 11.80 3.53 11.07
CA LEU A 132 11.89 4.51 9.99
C LEU A 132 10.49 4.76 9.44
N GLY A 133 9.91 5.89 9.79
CA GLY A 133 8.63 6.35 9.27
C GLY A 133 8.80 7.05 7.93
N VAL A 134 8.71 6.32 6.83
CA VAL A 134 8.89 6.82 5.46
C VAL A 134 7.56 7.31 4.90
N ARG A 135 7.49 8.57 4.45
CA ARG A 135 6.32 9.16 3.78
C ARG A 135 6.75 9.74 2.44
N LEU A 136 6.06 9.33 1.39
CA LEU A 136 6.29 9.79 0.02
C LEU A 136 4.93 10.05 -0.62
N HIS A 137 4.76 11.19 -1.27
CA HIS A 137 3.50 11.53 -1.93
C HIS A 137 3.16 10.55 -3.06
N HIS A 138 1.99 9.89 -2.96
CA HIS A 138 1.53 8.90 -3.95
C HIS A 138 1.39 9.48 -5.36
N ILE A 139 1.22 10.80 -5.51
CA ILE A 139 1.21 11.45 -6.83
C ILE A 139 2.49 11.21 -7.63
N VAL A 140 3.60 10.93 -6.94
CA VAL A 140 4.93 10.72 -7.53
C VAL A 140 5.19 9.24 -7.83
N CYS A 141 4.89 8.33 -6.91
CA CYS A 141 5.06 6.90 -7.13
C CYS A 141 3.94 6.06 -6.51
N ASP A 142 3.77 4.85 -7.05
CA ASP A 142 2.95 3.82 -6.42
C ASP A 142 3.78 2.99 -5.42
N SER A 143 3.20 1.93 -4.87
CA SER A 143 3.85 1.06 -3.89
C SER A 143 5.11 0.37 -4.41
N ASP A 144 5.18 0.01 -5.69
CA ASP A 144 6.35 -0.63 -6.29
C ASP A 144 7.55 0.34 -6.29
N GLY A 145 7.32 1.57 -6.77
CA GLY A 145 8.32 2.65 -6.70
C GLY A 145 8.70 3.02 -5.26
N PHE A 146 7.74 3.02 -4.34
CA PHE A 146 8.00 3.27 -2.92
C PHE A 146 8.95 2.24 -2.31
N PHE A 147 8.70 0.94 -2.49
CA PHE A 147 9.58 -0.09 -1.95
C PHE A 147 10.94 -0.13 -2.65
N GLN A 148 11.00 0.13 -3.95
CA GLN A 148 12.28 0.33 -4.66
C GLN A 148 13.11 1.45 -4.01
N PHE A 149 12.51 2.60 -3.71
CA PHE A 149 13.21 3.69 -3.04
C PHE A 149 13.73 3.29 -1.65
N VAL A 150 12.96 2.52 -0.88
CA VAL A 150 13.38 2.01 0.43
C VAL A 150 14.54 1.01 0.30
N HIS A 151 14.51 0.14 -0.70
CA HIS A 151 15.60 -0.81 -0.99
C HIS A 151 16.89 -0.07 -1.36
N ASP A 152 16.78 0.95 -2.21
CA ASP A 152 17.90 1.79 -2.61
C ASP A 152 18.52 2.54 -1.43
N LEU A 153 17.67 3.06 -0.53
CA LEU A 153 18.13 3.67 0.71
C LEU A 153 18.88 2.69 1.60
N ALA A 154 18.35 1.48 1.76
CA ALA A 154 18.98 0.43 2.55
C ALA A 154 20.32 -0.01 1.93
N GLU A 155 20.41 -0.09 0.60
CA GLU A 155 21.64 -0.41 -0.13
C GLU A 155 22.73 0.63 0.09
N ILE A 156 22.44 1.91 -0.17
CA ILE A 156 23.41 3.00 0.05
C ILE A 156 23.83 3.06 1.51
N TYR A 157 22.87 2.92 2.44
CA TYR A 157 23.16 2.92 3.87
C TYR A 157 24.15 1.80 4.26
N ARG A 158 24.01 0.59 3.70
CA ARG A 158 24.95 -0.52 3.92
C ARG A 158 26.32 -0.24 3.33
N HIS A 159 26.39 0.35 2.13
CA HIS A 159 27.65 0.72 1.47
C HIS A 159 28.43 1.82 2.22
N LEU A 160 27.75 2.60 3.07
CA LEU A 160 28.36 3.60 3.96
C LEU A 160 28.94 3.02 5.26
N ARG A 161 28.94 1.69 5.46
CA ARG A 161 29.59 1.05 6.62
C ARG A 161 31.10 1.35 6.64
N ALA A 162 31.64 1.54 7.84
CA ALA A 162 33.08 1.76 8.01
C ALA A 162 33.89 0.59 7.43
N PRO A 163 35.10 0.83 6.88
CA PRO A 163 35.92 -0.19 6.21
C PRO A 163 36.16 -1.46 7.04
N GLU A 164 36.23 -1.33 8.36
CA GLU A 164 36.38 -2.43 9.33
C GLU A 164 35.17 -3.39 9.41
N PHE A 165 34.04 -3.04 8.79
CA PHE A 165 32.84 -3.85 8.67
C PHE A 165 32.46 -4.16 7.20
N ARG A 166 33.33 -3.83 6.23
CA ARG A 166 33.15 -4.21 4.82
C ARG A 166 33.62 -5.65 4.61
N ASN A 167 32.88 -6.44 3.84
CA ASN A 167 33.39 -7.73 3.37
C ASN A 167 34.55 -7.51 2.38
N ASN A 168 35.51 -8.43 2.30
CA ASN A 168 36.75 -8.32 1.51
C ASN A 168 36.56 -8.12 -0.02
N GLU A 169 35.33 -8.08 -0.52
CA GLU A 169 35.01 -7.85 -1.94
C GLU A 169 34.78 -6.36 -2.28
N ASP A 170 34.70 -5.47 -1.29
CA ASP A 170 34.37 -4.05 -1.49
C ASP A 170 35.60 -3.14 -1.36
N THR A 171 36.50 -3.22 -2.35
CA THR A 171 37.80 -2.50 -2.38
C THR A 171 37.73 -1.08 -2.98
N GLY A 172 36.54 -0.51 -3.16
CA GLY A 172 36.37 0.82 -3.75
C GLY A 172 36.53 1.95 -2.73
N SER A 173 37.50 2.85 -2.95
CA SER A 173 37.65 4.15 -2.25
C SER A 173 36.71 5.24 -2.77
N GLY A 174 35.66 4.87 -3.50
CA GLY A 174 34.70 5.78 -4.13
C GLY A 174 33.49 6.06 -3.24
N THR A 175 32.79 7.16 -3.53
CA THR A 175 31.45 7.44 -2.98
C THR A 175 30.54 6.23 -3.22
N PRO A 176 29.80 5.74 -2.21
CA PRO A 176 28.82 4.67 -2.40
C PRO A 176 27.83 4.97 -3.52
N LEU A 177 27.70 4.03 -4.46
CA LEU A 177 26.77 4.12 -5.59
C LEU A 177 25.72 3.01 -5.48
N LEU A 178 24.55 3.24 -6.09
CA LEU A 178 23.58 2.17 -6.35
C LEU A 178 24.12 1.25 -7.43
N ALA A 179 23.96 -0.07 -7.22
CA ALA A 179 24.27 -1.08 -8.22
C ALA A 179 23.48 -0.86 -9.52
N HIS A 180 22.20 -0.46 -9.38
CA HIS A 180 21.33 -0.17 -10.51
C HIS A 180 20.54 1.12 -10.25
N PRO A 181 20.73 2.18 -11.06
CA PRO A 181 19.95 3.40 -10.93
C PRO A 181 18.45 3.20 -11.24
N PRO A 182 17.56 4.01 -10.64
CA PRO A 182 16.12 3.99 -10.95
C PRO A 182 15.80 4.62 -12.31
N CYS A 183 14.71 4.17 -12.94
CA CYS A 183 14.07 4.89 -14.03
C CYS A 183 13.02 5.85 -13.45
N ILE A 184 13.37 7.14 -13.40
CA ILE A 184 12.53 8.20 -12.79
C ILE A 184 11.72 9.00 -13.82
N ARG A 185 11.91 8.76 -15.11
CA ARG A 185 11.20 9.46 -16.17
C ARG A 185 9.82 8.85 -16.34
N SER A 186 8.77 9.66 -16.16
CA SER A 186 7.38 9.23 -16.37
C SER A 186 7.16 8.71 -17.79
N TYR A 187 6.37 7.64 -17.89
CA TYR A 187 5.88 7.11 -19.15
C TYR A 187 5.05 8.17 -19.89
N MET A 188 5.28 8.30 -21.19
CA MET A 188 4.63 9.30 -22.05
C MET A 188 4.78 10.76 -21.57
N ALA A 189 5.94 11.10 -21.00
CA ALA A 189 6.24 12.46 -20.53
C ALA A 189 6.15 13.54 -21.64
N GLU A 190 6.26 13.15 -22.91
CA GLU A 190 6.10 14.02 -24.08
C GLU A 190 4.68 14.57 -24.26
N LEU A 191 3.66 13.96 -23.65
CA LEU A 191 2.26 14.41 -23.79
C LEU A 191 1.99 15.80 -23.20
N ARG A 192 2.94 16.35 -22.44
CA ARG A 192 2.87 17.74 -21.97
C ARG A 192 2.97 18.75 -23.13
N ASP A 193 3.61 18.37 -24.23
CA ASP A 193 3.98 19.23 -25.35
C ASP A 193 3.12 18.92 -26.62
N MET A 194 1.87 18.47 -26.44
CA MET A 194 0.96 18.13 -27.54
C MET A 194 0.70 19.30 -28.51
N THR A 195 0.72 19.02 -29.81
CA THR A 195 0.24 19.98 -30.82
C THR A 195 -1.29 20.15 -30.74
N PRO A 196 -1.87 21.23 -31.31
CA PRO A 196 -3.32 21.40 -31.39
C PRO A 196 -4.04 20.22 -32.07
N GLU A 197 -3.46 19.67 -33.13
CA GLU A 197 -4.00 18.53 -33.88
C GLU A 197 -3.98 17.25 -33.03
N GLU A 198 -2.88 16.99 -32.33
CA GLU A 198 -2.75 15.85 -31.41
C GLU A 198 -3.74 15.95 -30.26
N ARG A 199 -3.90 17.15 -29.68
CA ARG A 199 -4.88 17.42 -28.63
C ARG A 199 -6.30 17.18 -29.14
N GLN A 200 -6.63 17.67 -30.33
CA GLN A 200 -7.96 17.46 -30.91
C GLN A 200 -8.25 15.98 -31.17
N ALA A 201 -7.27 15.23 -31.66
CA ALA A 201 -7.40 13.77 -31.85
C ALA A 201 -7.56 13.04 -30.51
N ALA A 202 -6.81 13.43 -29.47
CA ALA A 202 -6.91 12.85 -28.14
C ALA A 202 -8.29 13.11 -27.50
N LEU A 203 -8.85 14.31 -27.66
CA LEU A 203 -10.17 14.67 -27.15
C LEU A 203 -11.33 13.98 -27.88
N ALA A 204 -11.12 13.50 -29.11
CA ALA A 204 -12.13 12.75 -29.85
C ALA A 204 -12.33 11.32 -29.32
N TYR A 205 -11.37 10.79 -28.56
CA TYR A 205 -11.49 9.50 -27.88
C TYR A 205 -12.37 9.64 -26.63
N GLN A 206 -13.21 8.63 -26.37
CA GLN A 206 -14.06 8.58 -25.18
C GLN A 206 -13.68 7.38 -24.31
N PRO A 207 -13.00 7.59 -23.18
CA PRO A 207 -12.67 6.49 -22.28
C PRO A 207 -13.94 5.87 -21.69
N SER A 208 -13.94 4.55 -21.53
CA SER A 208 -15.10 3.80 -21.00
C SER A 208 -15.28 3.89 -19.48
N TRP A 209 -14.26 4.36 -18.76
CA TRP A 209 -14.17 4.26 -17.29
C TRP A 209 -13.74 5.56 -16.61
N LEU A 210 -13.53 6.62 -17.40
CA LEU A 210 -13.30 7.97 -16.91
C LEU A 210 -14.28 8.91 -17.60
N TYR A 211 -14.61 10.02 -16.95
CA TYR A 211 -15.40 11.09 -17.55
C TYR A 211 -14.93 12.45 -17.04
N VAL A 212 -15.32 13.51 -17.76
CA VAL A 212 -15.15 14.88 -17.28
C VAL A 212 -16.45 15.29 -16.60
N GLU A 213 -16.38 15.57 -15.30
CA GLU A 213 -17.50 16.09 -14.53
C GLU A 213 -17.99 17.42 -15.13
N PRO A 214 -19.28 17.62 -15.41
CA PRO A 214 -19.81 18.86 -15.98
C PRO A 214 -19.51 20.11 -15.13
N ASN A 215 -19.37 21.27 -15.77
CA ASN A 215 -19.13 22.52 -15.07
C ASN A 215 -20.47 23.04 -14.52
N ASN A 216 -20.78 22.72 -13.26
CA ASN A 216 -21.93 23.33 -12.59
C ASN A 216 -21.45 24.64 -11.95
N GLU A 217 -21.66 25.78 -12.61
CA GLU A 217 -21.29 27.12 -12.11
C GLU A 217 -21.92 27.45 -10.74
N HIS A 218 -22.94 26.69 -10.30
CA HIS A 218 -23.56 26.78 -8.98
C HIS A 218 -22.88 25.96 -7.86
N GLN A 219 -21.76 25.28 -8.15
CA GLN A 219 -21.02 24.46 -7.18
C GLN A 219 -19.54 24.89 -7.02
N ALA A 220 -19.15 26.03 -7.59
CA ALA A 220 -17.76 26.49 -7.67
C ALA A 220 -17.05 26.71 -6.31
N ASP A 221 -17.80 26.75 -5.19
CA ASP A 221 -17.26 26.88 -3.83
C ASP A 221 -17.67 25.73 -2.89
N ALA A 222 -18.18 24.61 -3.42
CA ALA A 222 -18.37 23.44 -2.57
C ALA A 222 -16.98 22.91 -2.19
N PRO A 223 -16.55 22.96 -0.91
CA PRO A 223 -15.31 22.31 -0.50
C PRO A 223 -15.37 20.86 -0.99
N ILE A 224 -14.22 20.28 -1.38
CA ILE A 224 -14.06 18.83 -1.63
C ILE A 224 -14.92 18.15 -0.59
N THR A 225 -16.04 17.57 -1.03
CA THR A 225 -17.08 17.17 -0.08
C THR A 225 -16.41 16.12 0.76
N ALA A 226 -16.09 16.46 2.02
CA ALA A 226 -15.46 15.52 2.91
C ALA A 226 -16.31 14.25 2.83
N PRO A 227 -15.69 13.06 2.71
CA PRO A 227 -16.46 11.83 2.67
C PRO A 227 -17.46 11.88 3.83
N PRO A 228 -18.74 11.53 3.57
CA PRO A 228 -19.80 11.69 4.55
C PRO A 228 -19.31 11.15 5.89
N ARG A 229 -19.41 11.98 6.93
CA ARG A 229 -18.83 11.67 8.23
C ARG A 229 -19.32 10.29 8.64
N ALA A 230 -18.39 9.36 8.86
CA ALA A 230 -18.75 8.00 9.22
C ALA A 230 -19.64 8.06 10.46
N GLN A 231 -20.84 7.48 10.36
CA GLN A 231 -21.83 7.47 11.44
C GLN A 231 -21.28 6.73 12.68
N HIS A 232 -20.35 5.80 12.46
CA HIS A 232 -19.64 5.04 13.47
C HIS A 232 -18.13 5.17 13.32
N PRO A 233 -17.35 5.02 14.40
CA PRO A 233 -15.89 4.96 14.32
C PRO A 233 -15.43 3.85 13.37
N ILE A 234 -14.42 4.15 12.56
CA ILE A 234 -13.76 3.18 11.69
C ILE A 234 -12.49 2.71 12.40
N THR A 235 -12.36 1.41 12.59
CA THR A 235 -11.22 0.80 13.28
C THR A 235 -10.45 -0.11 12.34
N GLY A 236 -9.13 0.04 12.35
CA GLY A 236 -8.19 -0.85 11.67
C GLY A 236 -7.77 -2.04 12.52
N ARG A 237 -7.76 -3.23 11.93
CA ARG A 237 -7.23 -4.47 12.51
C ARG A 237 -6.24 -5.13 11.55
N VAL A 238 -5.35 -5.96 12.10
CA VAL A 238 -4.40 -6.79 11.33
C VAL A 238 -4.87 -8.23 11.42
N LEU A 239 -5.22 -8.83 10.29
CA LEU A 239 -5.66 -10.23 10.21
C LEU A 239 -4.54 -11.05 9.60
N ARG A 240 -4.08 -12.12 10.24
CA ARG A 240 -3.04 -12.99 9.66
C ARG A 240 -3.68 -14.20 9.03
N PHE A 241 -3.36 -14.47 7.76
CA PHE A 241 -3.72 -15.69 7.05
C PHE A 241 -2.46 -16.49 6.80
N SER A 242 -2.34 -17.67 7.41
CA SER A 242 -1.24 -18.60 7.17
C SER A 242 -1.25 -19.11 5.73
N GLY A 243 -0.10 -19.60 5.26
CA GLY A 243 -0.02 -20.24 3.96
C GLY A 243 -1.05 -21.35 3.75
N HIS A 244 -1.31 -22.14 4.79
CA HIS A 244 -2.22 -23.27 4.73
C HIS A 244 -3.66 -22.80 4.53
N GLU A 245 -4.11 -21.83 5.34
CA GLU A 245 -5.45 -21.22 5.20
C GLU A 245 -5.62 -20.56 3.84
N LEU A 246 -4.58 -19.89 3.32
CA LEU A 246 -4.60 -19.31 1.97
C LEU A 246 -4.75 -20.39 0.88
N ALA A 247 -4.12 -21.56 1.06
CA ALA A 247 -4.26 -22.68 0.13
C ALA A 247 -5.66 -23.31 0.19
N GLU A 248 -6.21 -23.50 1.39
CA GLU A 248 -7.57 -24.00 1.60
C GLU A 248 -8.61 -23.03 1.02
N LEU A 249 -8.44 -21.74 1.29
CA LEU A 249 -9.31 -20.69 0.78
C LEU A 249 -9.29 -20.65 -0.74
N LYS A 250 -8.10 -20.77 -1.34
CA LYS A 250 -7.95 -20.85 -2.80
C LYS A 250 -8.63 -22.10 -3.35
N ALA A 251 -8.54 -23.25 -2.68
CA ALA A 251 -9.25 -24.45 -3.10
C ALA A 251 -10.78 -24.25 -3.06
N ALA A 252 -11.31 -23.66 -1.99
CA ALA A 252 -12.74 -23.36 -1.84
C ALA A 252 -13.27 -22.32 -2.85
N ALA A 253 -12.41 -21.39 -3.27
CA ALA A 253 -12.73 -20.35 -4.23
C ALA A 253 -12.56 -20.77 -5.71
N THR A 254 -11.99 -21.95 -5.97
CA THR A 254 -11.74 -22.42 -7.34
C THR A 254 -13.02 -22.96 -7.96
N ASP A 255 -13.30 -22.58 -9.21
CA ASP A 255 -14.43 -23.09 -9.98
C ASP A 255 -14.33 -24.63 -10.14
N PRO A 256 -15.34 -25.40 -9.71
CA PRO A 256 -15.36 -26.86 -9.84
C PRO A 256 -15.23 -27.37 -11.29
N SER A 257 -15.56 -26.55 -12.29
CA SER A 257 -15.40 -26.91 -13.70
C SER A 257 -13.93 -27.02 -14.14
N GLY A 258 -13.00 -26.40 -13.39
CA GLY A 258 -11.57 -26.37 -13.70
C GLY A 258 -11.19 -25.52 -14.92
N LEU A 259 -12.15 -24.77 -15.50
CA LEU A 259 -11.93 -24.01 -16.74
C LEU A 259 -11.22 -22.66 -16.52
N SER A 260 -11.07 -22.21 -15.27
CA SER A 260 -10.45 -20.94 -14.93
C SER A 260 -9.41 -21.07 -13.82
N TRP A 261 -8.30 -20.36 -13.97
CA TRP A 261 -7.30 -20.24 -12.91
C TRP A 261 -7.63 -19.03 -12.03
N ILE A 262 -7.32 -19.13 -10.75
CA ILE A 262 -7.44 -18.02 -9.80
C ILE A 262 -6.13 -17.81 -9.04
N SER A 263 -5.92 -16.58 -8.56
CA SER A 263 -4.83 -16.25 -7.65
C SER A 263 -5.27 -16.32 -6.19
N THR A 264 -4.30 -16.37 -5.26
CA THR A 264 -4.58 -16.19 -3.82
C THR A 264 -5.19 -14.82 -3.53
N PHE A 265 -4.82 -13.79 -4.31
CA PHE A 265 -5.43 -12.47 -4.23
C PHE A 265 -6.94 -12.53 -4.55
N ASP A 266 -7.32 -13.23 -5.62
CA ASP A 266 -8.73 -13.36 -6.02
C ASP A 266 -9.55 -14.03 -4.91
N ALA A 267 -9.07 -15.16 -4.39
CA ALA A 267 -9.75 -15.94 -3.35
C ALA A 267 -9.91 -15.17 -2.03
N LEU A 268 -8.83 -14.54 -1.54
CA LEU A 268 -8.86 -13.77 -0.29
C LEU A 268 -9.75 -12.52 -0.41
N THR A 269 -9.68 -11.83 -1.54
CA THR A 269 -10.54 -10.68 -1.82
C THR A 269 -12.01 -11.09 -1.86
N ALA A 270 -12.33 -12.22 -2.51
CA ALA A 270 -13.70 -12.74 -2.59
C ALA A 270 -14.28 -13.05 -1.22
N HIS A 271 -13.50 -13.74 -0.39
CA HIS A 271 -13.91 -14.10 0.95
C HIS A 271 -14.18 -12.87 1.80
N LEU A 272 -13.20 -11.96 1.90
CA LEU A 272 -13.35 -10.74 2.68
C LEU A 272 -14.54 -9.92 2.19
N PHE A 273 -14.68 -9.72 0.88
CA PHE A 273 -15.76 -8.90 0.35
C PHE A 273 -17.14 -9.49 0.65
N GLN A 274 -17.31 -10.79 0.41
CA GLN A 274 -18.57 -11.48 0.68
C GLN A 274 -18.94 -11.41 2.17
N GLN A 275 -18.01 -11.74 3.07
CA GLN A 275 -18.27 -11.72 4.51
C GLN A 275 -18.58 -10.30 5.03
N ILE A 276 -17.84 -9.28 4.58
CA ILE A 276 -18.10 -7.88 4.92
C ILE A 276 -19.48 -7.43 4.40
N HIS A 277 -19.84 -7.83 3.18
CA HIS A 277 -21.15 -7.51 2.61
C HIS A 277 -22.29 -8.13 3.43
N LEU A 278 -22.17 -9.41 3.79
CA LEU A 278 -23.17 -10.12 4.59
C LEU A 278 -23.30 -9.53 6.00
N ALA A 279 -22.19 -9.18 6.64
CA ALA A 279 -22.20 -8.51 7.94
C ALA A 279 -22.92 -7.16 7.90
N ARG A 280 -22.70 -6.37 6.84
CA ARG A 280 -23.42 -5.10 6.62
C ARG A 280 -24.90 -5.32 6.36
N LEU A 281 -25.25 -6.32 5.55
CA LEU A 281 -26.65 -6.65 5.27
C LEU A 281 -27.40 -7.05 6.55
N GLN A 282 -26.77 -7.86 7.41
CA GLN A 282 -27.33 -8.23 8.71
C GLN A 282 -27.62 -7.00 9.58
N LEU A 283 -26.67 -6.05 9.64
CA LEU A 283 -26.87 -4.80 10.40
C LEU A 283 -28.04 -3.99 9.85
N SER A 284 -28.13 -3.82 8.53
CA SER A 284 -29.23 -3.10 7.88
C SER A 284 -30.60 -3.74 8.15
N THR A 285 -30.70 -5.08 8.17
CA THR A 285 -31.95 -5.79 8.49
C THR A 285 -32.30 -5.70 9.97
N SER A 286 -31.31 -5.73 10.87
CA SER A 286 -31.53 -5.69 12.33
C SER A 286 -32.02 -4.34 12.86
N GLN A 287 -31.80 -3.25 12.12
CA GLN A 287 -32.08 -1.89 12.58
C GLN A 287 -33.55 -1.43 12.43
N ASN A 288 -34.49 -2.28 11.97
CA ASN A 288 -35.94 -1.96 11.88
C ASN A 288 -36.21 -0.52 11.40
N VAL A 289 -35.51 -0.08 10.35
CA VAL A 289 -35.67 1.25 9.80
C VAL A 289 -37.09 1.35 9.21
N SER A 290 -37.86 2.30 9.71
CA SER A 290 -39.21 2.56 9.23
C SER A 290 -39.14 2.95 7.73
N PRO A 291 -40.04 2.46 6.86
CA PRO A 291 -39.98 2.71 5.42
C PRO A 291 -40.11 4.19 5.00
N SER A 292 -40.29 5.12 5.96
CA SER A 292 -40.31 6.57 5.75
C SER A 292 -38.94 7.25 5.82
N ASP A 293 -37.89 6.57 6.32
CA ASP A 293 -36.55 7.13 6.39
C ASP A 293 -35.82 6.86 5.07
N ALA A 294 -35.84 7.82 4.16
CA ALA A 294 -35.18 7.78 2.85
C ALA A 294 -33.63 7.64 2.91
N GLU A 295 -33.04 7.33 4.07
CA GLU A 295 -31.59 7.27 4.31
C GLU A 295 -31.01 5.86 4.41
N SER A 296 -31.80 4.78 4.50
CA SER A 296 -31.22 3.41 4.53
C SER A 296 -30.93 2.90 3.12
N SER A 297 -29.89 3.44 2.49
CA SER A 297 -29.36 2.86 1.25
C SER A 297 -28.84 1.43 1.48
N PRO A 298 -29.04 0.50 0.53
CA PRO A 298 -28.48 -0.84 0.67
C PRO A 298 -26.95 -0.79 0.82
N PRO A 299 -26.32 -1.78 1.46
CA PRO A 299 -24.86 -1.84 1.58
C PRO A 299 -24.18 -1.69 0.21
N SER A 300 -23.10 -0.90 0.17
CA SER A 300 -22.31 -0.75 -1.05
C SER A 300 -21.80 -2.11 -1.54
N ARG A 301 -21.92 -2.32 -2.86
CA ARG A 301 -21.39 -3.48 -3.59
C ARG A 301 -20.28 -3.07 -4.56
N ALA A 302 -19.80 -1.83 -4.45
CA ALA A 302 -18.71 -1.33 -5.26
C ALA A 302 -17.39 -1.94 -4.79
N PHE A 303 -16.62 -2.44 -5.76
CA PHE A 303 -15.29 -3.01 -5.58
C PHE A 303 -14.29 -2.19 -6.39
N LEU A 304 -13.11 -1.96 -5.81
CA LEU A 304 -11.97 -1.36 -6.50
C LEU A 304 -10.68 -2.06 -6.08
N THR A 305 -9.81 -2.30 -7.05
CA THR A 305 -8.45 -2.79 -6.82
C THR A 305 -7.44 -2.02 -7.67
N SER A 306 -6.16 -2.25 -7.43
CA SER A 306 -5.03 -1.69 -8.17
C SER A 306 -4.30 -2.77 -8.97
N VAL A 307 -4.04 -2.52 -10.25
CA VAL A 307 -3.28 -3.41 -11.15
C VAL A 307 -2.02 -2.73 -11.63
N ASN A 308 -0.87 -3.40 -11.45
CA ASN A 308 0.44 -2.94 -11.89
C ASN A 308 0.58 -3.10 -13.42
N LEU A 309 0.98 -2.02 -14.10
CA LEU A 309 1.11 -1.93 -15.56
C LEU A 309 2.54 -2.14 -16.07
N ARG A 310 3.53 -2.33 -15.19
CA ARG A 310 4.95 -2.42 -15.58
C ARG A 310 5.28 -3.61 -16.48
N GLY A 311 4.60 -4.75 -16.29
CA GLY A 311 4.95 -6.02 -16.90
C GLY A 311 4.91 -6.04 -18.45
N PRO A 312 5.57 -7.03 -19.08
CA PRO A 312 5.73 -7.12 -20.53
C PRO A 312 4.42 -7.33 -21.29
N THR A 313 3.40 -7.91 -20.64
CA THR A 313 2.05 -8.07 -21.20
C THR A 313 1.18 -6.82 -21.03
N ARG A 314 1.73 -5.71 -20.52
CA ARG A 314 1.05 -4.44 -20.27
C ARG A 314 1.80 -3.29 -20.96
N LEU A 315 2.26 -2.29 -20.21
CA LEU A 315 3.00 -1.15 -20.78
C LEU A 315 4.46 -1.50 -21.10
N ASN A 316 4.96 -2.66 -20.64
CA ASN A 316 6.36 -3.08 -20.83
C ASN A 316 7.34 -1.97 -20.45
N LEU A 317 7.18 -1.45 -19.22
CA LEU A 317 7.96 -0.33 -18.74
C LEU A 317 9.41 -0.75 -18.46
N PRO A 318 10.37 0.19 -18.51
CA PRO A 318 11.75 -0.11 -18.17
C PRO A 318 11.89 -0.78 -16.80
N PRO A 319 12.90 -1.64 -16.60
CA PRO A 319 13.19 -2.16 -15.27
C PRO A 319 13.43 -0.99 -14.31
N ARG A 320 13.06 -1.20 -13.05
CA ARG A 320 13.21 -0.21 -11.98
C ARG A 320 12.46 1.12 -12.23
N TYR A 321 11.32 1.05 -12.93
CA TYR A 321 10.41 2.19 -13.14
C TYR A 321 9.78 2.64 -11.82
N PHE A 322 10.23 3.80 -11.35
CA PHE A 322 9.83 4.39 -10.07
C PHE A 322 8.45 5.07 -10.09
N PRO A 323 8.06 5.84 -11.13
CA PRO A 323 6.79 6.59 -11.09
C PRO A 323 5.56 5.68 -11.01
N ASN A 324 4.38 6.27 -10.81
CA ASN A 324 3.11 5.54 -10.87
C ASN A 324 2.97 4.77 -12.20
N ALA A 325 2.68 3.47 -12.12
CA ALA A 325 2.31 2.61 -13.23
C ALA A 325 1.19 1.67 -12.80
N VAL A 326 0.10 2.26 -12.32
CA VAL A 326 -1.04 1.56 -11.77
C VAL A 326 -2.32 2.02 -12.45
N VAL A 327 -3.21 1.07 -12.73
CA VAL A 327 -4.60 1.33 -13.07
C VAL A 327 -5.50 0.83 -11.96
N CYS A 328 -6.65 1.46 -11.73
CA CYS A 328 -7.61 1.04 -10.72
C CYS A 328 -8.90 0.49 -11.35
N PRO A 329 -8.98 -0.81 -11.70
CA PRO A 329 -10.23 -1.43 -12.10
C PRO A 329 -11.23 -1.38 -10.95
N HIS A 330 -12.48 -1.10 -11.31
CA HIS A 330 -13.57 -0.98 -10.36
C HIS A 330 -14.89 -1.39 -11.01
N GLY A 331 -15.87 -1.77 -10.20
CA GLY A 331 -17.18 -2.18 -10.66
C GLY A 331 -18.13 -2.42 -9.50
N ILE A 332 -19.36 -2.81 -9.83
CA ILE A 332 -20.40 -3.16 -8.86
C ILE A 332 -20.70 -4.64 -9.03
N ILE A 333 -20.55 -5.44 -7.97
CA ILE A 333 -20.87 -6.87 -7.99
C ILE A 333 -22.34 -7.07 -7.70
N ASP A 334 -23.01 -7.95 -8.45
CA ASP A 334 -24.43 -8.27 -8.27
C ASP A 334 -24.73 -8.76 -6.84
N ALA A 335 -25.87 -8.36 -6.28
CA ALA A 335 -26.27 -8.75 -4.93
C ALA A 335 -26.47 -10.27 -4.80
N ALA A 336 -26.96 -10.93 -5.85
CA ALA A 336 -27.14 -12.38 -5.88
C ALA A 336 -25.79 -13.11 -5.80
N VAL A 337 -24.74 -12.54 -6.39
CA VAL A 337 -23.37 -13.11 -6.36
C VAL A 337 -22.76 -12.98 -4.96
N LEU A 338 -23.05 -11.90 -4.23
CA LEU A 338 -22.57 -11.69 -2.85
C LEU A 338 -23.46 -12.34 -1.77
N ALA A 339 -24.53 -13.02 -2.15
CA ALA A 339 -25.47 -13.61 -1.21
C ALA A 339 -24.85 -14.79 -0.44
N ALA A 340 -25.38 -15.10 0.75
CA ALA A 340 -24.83 -16.13 1.63
C ALA A 340 -24.86 -17.55 1.00
N GLN A 341 -25.83 -17.81 0.13
CA GLN A 341 -25.99 -19.05 -0.60
C GLN A 341 -25.13 -19.14 -1.87
N ALA A 342 -24.57 -18.02 -2.33
CA ALA A 342 -23.74 -18.00 -3.52
C ALA A 342 -22.37 -18.62 -3.21
N PRO A 343 -21.89 -19.54 -4.06
CA PRO A 343 -20.62 -20.18 -3.82
C PRO A 343 -19.46 -19.19 -4.03
N LEU A 344 -18.40 -19.33 -3.24
CA LEU A 344 -17.28 -18.38 -3.23
C LEU A 344 -16.60 -18.23 -4.61
N TRP A 345 -16.62 -19.26 -5.44
CA TRP A 345 -16.04 -19.21 -6.79
C TRP A 345 -16.77 -18.23 -7.72
N GLU A 346 -18.07 -17.98 -7.53
CA GLU A 346 -18.83 -16.99 -8.33
C GLU A 346 -18.39 -15.56 -7.97
N VAL A 347 -18.21 -15.28 -6.67
CA VAL A 347 -17.65 -13.99 -6.19
C VAL A 347 -16.24 -13.80 -6.73
N THR A 348 -15.43 -14.86 -6.65
CA THR A 348 -14.04 -14.88 -7.15
C THR A 348 -13.99 -14.58 -8.63
N LYS A 349 -14.87 -15.19 -9.43
CA LYS A 349 -15.01 -14.92 -10.86
C LYS A 349 -15.36 -13.45 -11.11
N ALA A 350 -16.33 -12.88 -10.38
CA ALA A 350 -16.72 -11.48 -10.55
C ALA A 350 -15.57 -10.51 -10.22
N ILE A 351 -14.82 -10.75 -9.15
CA ILE A 351 -13.61 -9.98 -8.81
C ILE A 351 -12.55 -10.09 -9.90
N ARG A 352 -12.35 -11.30 -10.41
CA ARG A 352 -11.38 -11.58 -11.45
C ARG A 352 -11.73 -10.87 -12.75
N ASP A 353 -12.99 -10.92 -13.17
CA ASP A 353 -13.49 -10.24 -14.37
C ASP A 353 -13.28 -8.71 -14.25
N ILE A 354 -13.52 -8.12 -13.07
CA ILE A 354 -13.24 -6.70 -12.81
C ILE A 354 -11.73 -6.43 -12.86
N THR A 355 -10.92 -7.21 -12.15
CA THR A 355 -9.46 -7.02 -12.04
C THR A 355 -8.77 -7.12 -13.40
N HIS A 356 -9.18 -8.09 -14.22
CA HIS A 356 -8.59 -8.36 -15.52
C HIS A 356 -9.29 -7.64 -16.68
N SER A 357 -10.30 -6.80 -16.41
CA SER A 357 -11.08 -6.07 -17.42
C SER A 357 -10.23 -5.23 -18.39
N ARG A 358 -9.00 -4.88 -17.99
CA ARG A 358 -8.08 -4.01 -18.76
C ARG A 358 -6.78 -4.71 -19.19
N ASP A 359 -6.67 -6.01 -18.96
CA ASP A 359 -5.42 -6.75 -19.15
C ASP A 359 -4.93 -6.79 -20.59
N ASN A 360 -5.86 -6.82 -21.54
CA ASN A 360 -5.58 -7.02 -22.96
C ASN A 360 -5.77 -5.75 -23.80
N ASN A 361 -5.82 -4.57 -23.16
CA ASN A 361 -6.12 -3.33 -23.86
C ASN A 361 -5.13 -2.20 -23.55
N VAL A 362 -3.85 -2.48 -23.84
CA VAL A 362 -2.76 -1.51 -23.68
C VAL A 362 -3.00 -0.24 -24.50
N GLU A 363 -3.63 -0.36 -25.67
CA GLU A 363 -3.88 0.81 -26.51
C GLU A 363 -5.01 1.70 -25.97
N ASP A 364 -6.05 1.11 -25.35
CA ASP A 364 -7.07 1.88 -24.62
C ASP A 364 -6.47 2.64 -23.43
N ILE A 365 -5.51 2.04 -22.72
CA ILE A 365 -4.75 2.74 -21.68
C ILE A 365 -4.00 3.94 -22.28
N ARG A 366 -3.28 3.76 -23.40
CA ARG A 366 -2.54 4.85 -24.06
C ARG A 366 -3.46 5.95 -24.58
N HIS A 367 -4.58 5.61 -25.22
CA HIS A 367 -5.58 6.59 -25.66
C HIS A 367 -6.19 7.33 -24.47
N THR A 368 -6.48 6.64 -23.38
CA THR A 368 -6.95 7.26 -22.14
C THR A 368 -5.92 8.22 -21.56
N LEU A 369 -4.64 7.87 -21.52
CA LEU A 369 -3.57 8.77 -21.06
C LEU A 369 -3.46 10.03 -21.93
N ARG A 370 -3.52 9.89 -23.26
CA ARG A 370 -3.57 11.04 -24.18
C ARG A 370 -4.79 11.91 -23.91
N TRP A 371 -5.96 11.30 -23.74
CA TRP A 371 -7.19 12.02 -23.43
C TRP A 371 -7.12 12.78 -22.11
N ILE A 372 -6.54 12.20 -21.05
CA ILE A 372 -6.31 12.87 -19.76
C ILE A 372 -5.37 14.08 -19.96
N ALA A 373 -4.24 13.88 -20.63
CA ALA A 373 -3.26 14.95 -20.88
C ALA A 373 -3.87 16.12 -21.68
N ALA A 374 -4.76 15.79 -22.61
CA ALA A 374 -5.46 16.74 -23.46
C ALA A 374 -6.57 17.54 -22.75
N GLN A 375 -7.02 17.13 -21.55
CA GLN A 375 -8.09 17.84 -20.84
C GLN A 375 -7.68 19.27 -20.47
N PRO A 376 -8.58 20.26 -20.66
CA PRO A 376 -8.34 21.64 -20.28
C PRO A 376 -8.38 21.84 -18.77
N ASP A 377 -9.04 20.94 -18.03
CA ASP A 377 -9.02 20.91 -16.56
C ASP A 377 -9.01 19.46 -16.08
N LYS A 378 -7.83 19.00 -15.64
CA LYS A 378 -7.61 17.63 -15.19
C LYS A 378 -8.26 17.33 -13.84
N ARG A 379 -8.62 18.34 -13.05
CA ARG A 379 -9.29 18.17 -11.74
C ARG A 379 -10.70 17.58 -11.89
N ARG A 380 -11.29 17.78 -13.06
CA ARG A 380 -12.63 17.30 -13.44
C ARG A 380 -12.63 15.88 -13.99
N VAL A 381 -11.47 15.26 -14.20
CA VAL A 381 -11.39 13.85 -14.60
C VAL A 381 -11.74 12.97 -13.40
N LYS A 382 -12.85 12.23 -13.50
CA LYS A 382 -13.35 11.34 -12.44
C LYS A 382 -13.47 9.90 -12.94
N ALA A 383 -13.38 8.95 -12.02
CA ALA A 383 -13.69 7.55 -12.26
C ALA A 383 -15.21 7.36 -12.41
N ALA A 384 -15.65 6.72 -13.49
CA ALA A 384 -17.07 6.49 -13.75
C ALA A 384 -17.63 5.39 -12.82
N GLY A 385 -18.73 5.67 -12.12
CA GLY A 385 -19.47 4.64 -11.39
C GLY A 385 -18.80 4.14 -10.10
N PHE A 386 -17.80 4.84 -9.56
CA PHE A 386 -17.20 4.54 -8.27
C PHE A 386 -17.09 5.79 -7.39
N VAL A 387 -17.56 5.69 -6.15
CA VAL A 387 -17.45 6.75 -5.14
C VAL A 387 -16.68 6.22 -3.95
N TYR A 388 -15.60 6.92 -3.59
CA TYR A 388 -14.80 6.60 -2.41
C TYR A 388 -15.53 6.95 -1.12
N GLY A 389 -15.29 6.18 -0.05
CA GLY A 389 -15.80 6.50 1.28
C GLY A 389 -17.28 6.18 1.53
N THR A 390 -17.96 5.46 0.63
CA THR A 390 -19.38 5.08 0.76
C THR A 390 -19.57 3.64 1.27
N GLY A 391 -18.56 3.10 1.96
CA GLY A 391 -18.53 1.68 2.34
C GLY A 391 -18.16 0.73 1.20
N SER A 392 -17.66 1.25 0.06
CA SER A 392 -17.08 0.42 -1.01
C SER A 392 -15.94 -0.45 -0.49
N PHE A 393 -15.76 -1.65 -1.07
CA PHE A 393 -14.63 -2.52 -0.72
C PHE A 393 -13.44 -2.21 -1.63
N VAL A 394 -12.33 -1.77 -1.04
CA VAL A 394 -11.12 -1.36 -1.75
C VAL A 394 -9.95 -2.20 -1.26
N VAL A 395 -9.25 -2.86 -2.19
CA VAL A 395 -8.11 -3.71 -1.83
C VAL A 395 -6.86 -3.29 -2.61
N SER A 396 -5.74 -3.14 -1.91
CA SER A 396 -4.42 -2.96 -2.53
C SER A 396 -3.46 -4.04 -2.06
N GLN A 397 -2.79 -4.69 -3.00
CA GLN A 397 -1.86 -5.79 -2.71
C GLN A 397 -0.42 -5.29 -2.69
N TRP A 398 0.22 -5.31 -1.52
CA TRP A 398 1.61 -4.89 -1.31
C TRP A 398 2.57 -6.05 -1.05
N CYS A 399 2.04 -7.24 -0.73
CA CYS A 399 2.83 -8.43 -0.38
C CYS A 399 3.77 -8.95 -1.48
N LYS A 400 3.75 -8.36 -2.67
CA LYS A 400 4.62 -8.70 -3.81
C LYS A 400 5.76 -7.72 -4.07
N PHE A 401 5.89 -6.64 -3.28
CA PHE A 401 6.89 -5.58 -3.51
C PHE A 401 8.17 -5.73 -2.69
N GLY A 402 8.50 -6.94 -2.20
CA GLY A 402 9.72 -7.12 -1.40
C GLY A 402 9.68 -6.30 -0.11
N MET A 403 8.58 -6.35 0.66
CA MET A 403 8.44 -5.49 1.83
C MET A 403 9.55 -5.73 2.87
N TYR A 404 9.97 -6.98 3.06
CA TYR A 404 11.06 -7.35 3.96
C TYR A 404 12.37 -7.62 3.23
N ALA A 405 12.30 -8.39 2.12
CA ALA A 405 13.44 -8.68 1.26
C ALA A 405 13.99 -7.37 0.65
N GLY A 406 15.29 -7.11 0.83
CA GLY A 406 15.92 -5.86 0.38
C GLY A 406 15.79 -4.66 1.33
N ALA A 407 14.91 -4.70 2.33
CA ALA A 407 14.68 -3.60 3.28
C ALA A 407 15.59 -3.64 4.54
N ALA A 408 16.62 -4.49 4.55
CA ALA A 408 17.50 -4.67 5.69
C ALA A 408 18.59 -3.58 5.78
N PHE A 409 18.49 -2.62 6.71
CA PHE A 409 19.52 -1.58 6.88
C PHE A 409 20.79 -2.14 7.55
N GLU A 410 20.71 -2.51 8.83
CA GLU A 410 21.74 -3.32 9.50
C GLU A 410 21.30 -4.77 9.67
N VAL A 411 20.00 -4.96 9.91
CA VAL A 411 19.30 -6.24 10.11
C VAL A 411 17.98 -6.20 9.34
N PRO A 412 17.40 -7.36 9.00
CA PRO A 412 16.04 -7.41 8.48
C PRO A 412 15.04 -6.72 9.41
N PRO A 413 14.05 -5.99 8.88
CA PRO A 413 13.05 -5.33 9.70
C PRO A 413 12.18 -6.35 10.45
N ALA A 414 11.90 -6.07 11.72
CA ALA A 414 10.99 -6.90 12.53
C ALA A 414 9.51 -6.72 12.17
N LEU A 415 9.16 -5.58 11.56
CA LEU A 415 7.84 -5.27 11.04
C LEU A 415 7.95 -4.27 9.89
N VAL A 416 7.22 -4.51 8.81
CA VAL A 416 6.99 -3.54 7.72
C VAL A 416 5.49 -3.45 7.49
N ALA A 417 4.90 -2.30 7.75
CA ALA A 417 3.45 -2.10 7.62
C ALA A 417 3.11 -0.62 7.34
N PRO A 418 2.07 -0.35 6.52
CA PRO A 418 1.48 0.97 6.47
C PRO A 418 0.77 1.29 7.80
N PRO A 419 0.90 2.53 8.32
CA PRO A 419 0.20 2.92 9.54
C PRO A 419 -1.29 3.17 9.30
N PHE A 420 -2.07 3.16 10.39
CA PHE A 420 -3.45 3.61 10.37
C PHE A 420 -3.50 5.13 10.56
N THR A 421 -3.68 5.84 9.46
CA THR A 421 -3.78 7.31 9.38
C THR A 421 -5.20 7.70 9.00
N PRO A 422 -5.59 8.99 9.05
CA PRO A 422 -6.90 9.42 8.55
C PRO A 422 -7.16 9.04 7.08
N ILE A 423 -6.12 8.89 6.25
CA ILE A 423 -6.24 8.53 4.83
C ILE A 423 -6.32 7.00 4.63
N SER A 424 -5.70 6.22 5.51
CA SER A 424 -5.69 4.74 5.44
C SER A 424 -6.70 4.08 6.37
N THR A 425 -7.52 4.86 7.10
CA THR A 425 -8.59 4.38 7.98
C THR A 425 -9.95 4.70 7.36
N MET A 426 -10.23 4.07 6.22
CA MET A 426 -11.47 4.26 5.45
C MET A 426 -12.30 2.98 5.46
N ASP A 427 -13.61 3.08 5.72
CA ASP A 427 -14.48 1.91 5.81
C ASP A 427 -14.45 1.07 4.52
N GLY A 428 -14.02 -0.18 4.63
CA GLY A 428 -13.87 -1.12 3.52
C GLY A 428 -12.50 -1.14 2.86
N LEU A 429 -11.48 -0.43 3.37
CA LEU A 429 -10.12 -0.46 2.83
C LEU A 429 -9.30 -1.61 3.44
N ALA A 430 -8.67 -2.40 2.56
CA ALA A 430 -7.76 -3.49 2.91
C ALA A 430 -6.41 -3.36 2.19
N PHE A 431 -5.32 -3.61 2.93
CA PHE A 431 -3.98 -3.81 2.36
C PHE A 431 -3.51 -5.24 2.61
N PHE A 432 -3.13 -5.96 1.55
CA PHE A 432 -2.51 -7.28 1.68
C PHE A 432 -1.00 -7.12 1.76
N LEU A 433 -0.42 -7.48 2.90
CA LEU A 433 0.96 -7.23 3.26
C LEU A 433 1.74 -8.53 3.35
N ALA A 434 3.01 -8.48 2.96
CA ALA A 434 3.91 -9.60 3.21
C ALA A 434 4.17 -9.71 4.72
N THR A 435 4.60 -10.88 5.14
CA THR A 435 5.01 -11.16 6.51
C THR A 435 6.52 -11.34 6.57
N GLU A 436 7.04 -11.42 7.79
CA GLU A 436 8.44 -11.72 8.09
C GLU A 436 8.94 -13.02 7.44
N GLU A 437 8.05 -13.94 7.08
CA GLU A 437 8.36 -15.18 6.36
C GLU A 437 9.06 -14.93 5.02
N GLN A 438 8.88 -13.75 4.41
CA GLN A 438 9.55 -13.39 3.16
C GLN A 438 11.09 -13.43 3.28
N VAL A 439 11.65 -13.14 4.45
CA VAL A 439 13.11 -13.18 4.68
C VAL A 439 13.65 -14.61 4.63
N GLY A 440 12.86 -15.60 5.07
CA GLY A 440 13.27 -17.00 5.10
C GLY A 440 13.27 -17.70 3.73
N MET A 441 12.60 -17.12 2.74
CA MET A 441 12.43 -17.73 1.41
C MET A 441 13.58 -17.49 0.43
N GLU A 442 14.51 -16.57 0.71
CA GLU A 442 15.66 -16.29 -0.16
C GLU A 442 16.63 -17.49 -0.30
N HIS A 443 16.48 -18.54 0.51
CA HIS A 443 17.38 -19.70 0.56
C HIS A 443 16.76 -21.04 0.12
N GLY A 444 15.58 -21.07 -0.50
CA GLY A 444 15.01 -22.34 -0.95
C GLY A 444 13.66 -22.23 -1.64
N GLY A 445 13.68 -22.17 -2.97
CA GLY A 445 12.49 -22.43 -3.79
C GLY A 445 12.17 -23.93 -3.77
N GLY A 446 11.02 -24.27 -3.19
CA GLY A 446 10.41 -25.59 -3.30
C GLY A 446 8.90 -25.43 -3.38
N GLU A 447 8.22 -26.38 -4.02
CA GLU A 447 6.75 -26.50 -4.08
C GLU A 447 6.15 -26.64 -2.66
N GLY A 448 6.07 -25.52 -1.96
CA GLY A 448 5.57 -25.41 -0.59
C GLY A 448 4.38 -24.45 -0.50
N THR A 449 3.69 -24.54 0.62
CA THR A 449 2.62 -23.65 1.06
C THR A 449 3.04 -22.16 0.87
N PRO A 450 2.18 -21.27 0.32
CA PRO A 450 2.55 -19.86 0.12
C PRO A 450 2.91 -19.16 1.45
N PRO A 451 3.67 -18.05 1.45
CA PRO A 451 3.88 -17.27 2.68
C PRO A 451 2.56 -16.82 3.28
N ALA A 452 2.53 -16.68 4.60
CA ALA A 452 1.45 -15.97 5.27
C ALA A 452 1.29 -14.54 4.73
N ILE A 453 0.06 -14.04 4.75
CA ILE A 453 -0.32 -12.67 4.39
C ILE A 453 -0.95 -12.02 5.62
N ASP A 454 -0.48 -10.82 5.97
CA ASP A 454 -1.20 -9.94 6.89
C ASP A 454 -2.15 -9.04 6.09
N VAL A 455 -3.37 -8.87 6.57
CA VAL A 455 -4.36 -7.95 6.01
C VAL A 455 -4.62 -6.84 7.01
N ASN A 456 -4.19 -5.63 6.66
CA ASN A 456 -4.64 -4.43 7.38
C ASN A 456 -6.02 -4.07 6.83
N LEU A 457 -7.08 -4.40 7.57
CA LEU A 457 -8.47 -4.17 7.20
C LEU A 457 -9.08 -3.09 8.09
N THR A 458 -9.80 -2.15 7.49
CA THR A 458 -10.49 -1.06 8.20
C THR A 458 -11.98 -1.11 7.93
N LEU A 459 -12.76 -1.19 9.01
CA LEU A 459 -14.21 -1.27 8.96
C LEU A 459 -14.84 -0.46 10.09
N SER A 460 -16.09 -0.06 9.90
CA SER A 460 -16.91 0.49 10.98
C SER A 460 -17.05 -0.52 12.13
N GLU A 461 -17.02 -0.02 13.38
CA GLU A 461 -17.12 -0.86 14.59
C GLU A 461 -18.32 -1.82 14.62
N PRO A 462 -19.54 -1.46 14.19
CA PRO A 462 -20.66 -2.40 14.16
C PRO A 462 -20.42 -3.60 13.24
N VAL A 463 -19.76 -3.40 12.09
CA VAL A 463 -19.43 -4.50 11.16
C VAL A 463 -18.46 -5.47 11.81
N TRP A 464 -17.44 -4.95 12.51
CA TRP A 464 -16.53 -5.79 13.29
C TRP A 464 -17.25 -6.66 14.32
N LYS A 465 -18.23 -6.12 15.05
CA LYS A 465 -18.98 -6.91 16.05
C LYS A 465 -19.72 -8.10 15.46
N VAL A 466 -20.21 -7.97 14.22
CA VAL A 466 -20.85 -9.07 13.50
C VAL A 466 -19.80 -10.09 13.04
N LEU A 467 -18.73 -9.62 12.41
CA LEU A 467 -17.64 -10.48 11.93
C LEU A 467 -16.94 -11.25 13.06
N ASP A 468 -16.82 -10.67 14.25
CA ASP A 468 -16.23 -11.31 15.43
C ASP A 468 -17.02 -12.56 15.89
N GLN A 469 -18.29 -12.67 15.48
CA GLN A 469 -19.18 -13.80 15.78
C GLN A 469 -19.39 -14.72 14.57
N ASP A 470 -18.94 -14.32 13.38
CA ASP A 470 -19.16 -15.05 12.14
C ASP A 470 -18.16 -16.22 12.02
N LYS A 471 -18.69 -17.45 11.97
CA LYS A 471 -17.87 -18.66 11.92
C LYS A 471 -17.17 -18.86 10.57
N VAL A 472 -17.76 -18.36 9.47
CA VAL A 472 -17.19 -18.49 8.12
C VAL A 472 -16.07 -17.49 7.95
N PHE A 473 -16.26 -16.25 8.37
CA PHE A 473 -15.19 -15.26 8.43
C PHE A 473 -14.04 -15.74 9.32
N ARG A 474 -14.36 -16.30 10.49
CA ARG A 474 -13.36 -16.82 11.43
C ARG A 474 -12.79 -18.18 11.08
N GLN A 475 -13.22 -18.78 9.97
CA GLN A 475 -12.68 -20.06 9.50
C GLN A 475 -11.23 -19.90 9.05
N PHE A 476 -10.87 -18.74 8.49
CA PHE A 476 -9.55 -18.47 7.95
C PHE A 476 -8.95 -17.27 8.67
N GLY A 477 -7.81 -17.47 9.31
CA GLY A 477 -6.96 -16.44 9.87
C GLY A 477 -7.01 -16.32 11.39
N ASP A 478 -5.95 -15.75 11.94
CA ASP A 478 -5.83 -15.36 13.35
C ASP A 478 -6.30 -13.91 13.52
N PHE A 479 -7.35 -13.72 14.32
CA PHE A 479 -8.10 -12.47 14.50
C PHE A 479 -7.78 -11.72 15.79
#